data_AF-A0A821T381-F1
#
_entry.id   AF-A0A821T381-F1
#
_cell.length_a   1.000
_cell.length_b   1.000
_cell.length_c   1.000
_cell.angle_alpha   90.00
_cell.angle_beta   90.00
_cell.angle_gamma   90.00
#
_symmetry.space_group_name_H-M   'P 1'
#
loop_
_entity.id
_entity.type
_entity.pdbx_description
1 polymer ?
#
loop_
_entity_poly.entity_id
_entity_poly.type
_entity_poly.pdbx_seq_one_letter_code
_entity_poly.pdbx_strand_id
1 'polypeptide(L)'
;MAACATNNRYLHDNTVVLAEKLAKTLPKGLDQMFYTNSGSESNDLALRLARQYTGNYDILVLDNAYHGHLTSLFDLSTYKFKKGHTGMKPPEHVHVVRID
;
A
#
# COMPACT_ATOMS: atom_id res chain seq x y z
N MET A 1 25.52 15.95 13.77
CA MET A 1 24.59 15.15 12.95
C MET A 1 24.64 13.71 13.44
N ALA A 2 23.49 13.08 13.72
CA ALA A 2 23.47 11.67 14.07
C ALA A 2 23.85 10.83 12.83
N ALA A 3 24.88 9.99 12.96
CA ALA A 3 25.36 9.16 11.85
C ALA A 3 24.35 8.08 11.41
N CYS A 4 23.38 7.75 12.27
CA CYS A 4 22.27 6.86 11.98
C CYS A 4 21.06 7.27 12.84
N ALA A 5 19.98 7.70 12.19
CA ALA A 5 18.69 7.88 12.83
C ALA A 5 17.74 6.84 12.23
N THR A 6 17.15 5.98 13.08
CA THR A 6 16.23 4.92 12.65
C THR A 6 14.79 5.44 12.43
N ASN A 7 14.56 6.74 12.69
CA ASN A 7 13.28 7.41 12.50
C ASN A 7 13.47 8.92 12.34
N ASN A 8 12.38 9.62 12.03
CA ASN A 8 12.36 11.06 11.79
C ASN A 8 12.03 11.91 13.03
N ARG A 9 12.25 11.42 14.26
CA ARG A 9 12.02 12.22 15.48
C ARG A 9 12.89 13.46 15.52
N TYR A 10 14.10 13.35 14.95
CA TYR A 10 14.92 14.49 14.60
C TYR A 10 14.83 14.70 13.10
N LEU A 11 14.47 15.93 12.71
CA LEU A 11 14.37 16.29 11.30
C LEU A 11 15.73 16.18 10.62
N HIS A 12 15.71 15.62 9.41
CA HIS A 12 16.87 15.48 8.56
C HIS A 12 16.53 15.99 7.17
N ASP A 13 17.30 16.95 6.65
CA ASP A 13 16.98 17.67 5.39
C ASP A 13 16.71 16.73 4.21
N ASN A 14 17.46 15.62 4.11
CA ASN A 14 17.26 14.61 3.07
C ASN A 14 15.79 14.12 2.93
N THR A 15 15.04 13.97 4.03
CA THR A 15 13.65 13.48 3.94
C THR A 15 12.71 14.57 3.42
N VAL A 16 13.00 15.84 3.71
CA VAL A 16 12.27 17.00 3.19
C VAL A 16 12.57 17.18 1.70
N VAL A 17 13.86 17.18 1.32
CA VAL A 17 14.30 17.32 -0.07
C VAL A 17 13.74 16.21 -0.95
N LEU A 18 13.69 14.97 -0.44
CA LEU A 18 13.09 13.86 -1.17
C LEU A 18 11.58 14.05 -1.35
N ALA A 19 10.86 14.45 -0.29
CA ALA A 19 9.42 14.68 -0.36
C ALA A 19 9.08 15.79 -1.38
N GLU A 20 9.80 16.89 -1.37
CA GLU A 20 9.63 18.00 -2.32
C GLU A 20 9.89 17.59 -3.77
N LYS A 21 10.93 16.76 -4.00
CA LYS A 21 11.25 16.26 -5.34
C LYS A 21 10.17 15.31 -5.85
N LEU A 22 9.66 14.42 -5.00
CA LEU A 22 8.58 13.49 -5.36
C LEU A 22 7.26 14.21 -5.61
N ALA A 23 6.91 15.21 -4.78
CA ALA A 23 5.68 15.97 -4.96
C ALA A 23 5.63 16.68 -6.34
N LYS A 24 6.78 17.13 -6.85
CA LYS A 24 6.87 17.75 -8.19
C LYS A 24 6.59 16.78 -9.36
N THR A 25 6.66 15.47 -9.13
CA THR A 25 6.38 14.46 -10.17
C THR A 25 4.94 13.94 -10.14
N LEU A 26 4.14 14.35 -9.16
CA LEU A 26 2.79 13.85 -8.95
C LEU A 26 1.73 14.88 -9.39
N PRO A 27 0.50 14.42 -9.67
CA PRO A 27 -0.64 15.31 -9.92
C PRO A 27 -0.89 16.30 -8.78
N LYS A 28 -1.50 17.44 -9.11
CA LYS A 28 -1.89 18.46 -8.12
C LYS A 28 -2.76 17.83 -7.01
N GLY A 29 -2.40 18.08 -5.76
CA GLY A 29 -3.10 17.57 -4.57
C GLY A 29 -2.51 16.28 -3.99
N LEU A 30 -1.49 15.68 -4.61
CA LEU A 30 -0.74 14.53 -4.08
C LEU A 30 0.66 14.97 -3.62
N ASP A 31 0.72 15.75 -2.53
CA ASP A 31 1.96 16.35 -2.00
C ASP A 31 2.31 15.94 -0.57
N GLN A 32 1.53 15.03 0.05
CA GLN A 32 1.79 14.46 1.37
C GLN A 32 2.38 13.05 1.25
N MET A 33 3.48 12.79 1.96
CA MET A 33 4.26 11.56 1.84
C MET A 33 4.39 10.83 3.17
N PHE A 34 4.21 9.51 3.13
CA PHE A 34 4.60 8.58 4.19
C PHE A 34 5.70 7.68 3.70
N TYR A 35 6.79 7.57 4.46
CA TYR A 35 7.91 6.68 4.14
C TYR A 35 7.73 5.32 4.81
N THR A 36 7.97 4.27 4.05
CA THR A 36 7.94 2.86 4.49
C THR A 36 9.19 2.14 3.96
N ASN A 37 9.40 0.90 4.38
CA ASN A 37 10.60 0.12 4.02
C ASN A 37 10.36 -0.83 2.85
N SER A 38 9.12 -0.97 2.38
CA SER A 38 8.78 -1.83 1.24
C SER A 38 7.45 -1.46 0.59
N GLY A 39 7.23 -1.93 -0.64
CA GLY A 39 5.94 -1.77 -1.31
C GLY A 39 4.79 -2.49 -0.59
N SER A 40 5.06 -3.59 0.12
CA SER A 40 4.03 -4.25 0.94
C SER A 40 3.64 -3.37 2.14
N GLU A 41 4.60 -2.75 2.82
CA GLU A 41 4.28 -1.80 3.90
C GLU A 41 3.52 -0.56 3.36
N SER A 42 3.87 -0.07 2.16
CA SER A 42 3.14 1.04 1.53
C SER A 42 1.68 0.69 1.25
N ASN A 43 1.41 -0.50 0.70
CA ASN A 43 0.04 -0.93 0.42
C ASN A 43 -0.75 -1.22 1.71
N ASP A 44 -0.11 -1.75 2.76
CA ASP A 44 -0.75 -1.93 4.07
C ASP A 44 -1.15 -0.58 4.68
N LEU A 45 -0.25 0.41 4.63
CA LEU A 45 -0.54 1.75 5.09
C LEU A 45 -1.66 2.41 4.27
N ALA A 46 -1.62 2.27 2.94
CA ALA A 46 -2.67 2.79 2.06
C ALA A 46 -4.03 2.20 2.43
N LEU A 47 -4.10 0.89 2.71
CA LEU A 47 -5.33 0.23 3.13
C LEU A 47 -5.83 0.76 4.48
N ARG A 48 -4.93 0.98 5.43
CA ARG A 48 -5.27 1.58 6.73
C ARG A 48 -5.79 3.01 6.59
N LEU A 49 -5.17 3.83 5.75
CA LEU A 49 -5.61 5.20 5.47
C LEU A 49 -7.00 5.21 4.84
N ALA A 50 -7.25 4.35 3.84
CA ALA A 50 -8.56 4.25 3.18
C ALA A 50 -9.67 3.81 4.15
N ARG A 51 -9.41 2.79 4.96
CA ARG A 51 -10.34 2.32 6.00
C ARG A 51 -10.64 3.40 7.05
N GLN A 52 -9.61 4.08 7.52
CA GLN A 52 -9.76 5.15 8.52
C GLN A 52 -10.54 6.35 7.96
N TYR A 53 -10.32 6.71 6.70
CA TYR A 53 -10.99 7.83 6.05
C TYR A 53 -12.46 7.51 5.72
N THR A 54 -12.73 6.30 5.22
CA THR A 54 -14.07 5.94 4.72
C THR A 54 -14.96 5.23 5.74
N GLY A 55 -14.37 4.60 6.75
CA GLY A 55 -15.08 3.67 7.66
C GLY A 55 -15.43 2.31 7.04
N ASN A 56 -15.09 2.08 5.76
CA ASN A 56 -15.44 0.86 5.04
C ASN A 56 -14.28 -0.13 5.01
N TYR A 57 -14.60 -1.43 5.08
CA TYR A 57 -13.63 -2.52 5.07
C TYR A 57 -13.62 -3.33 3.76
N ASP A 58 -14.67 -3.19 2.95
CA ASP A 58 -14.80 -3.85 1.66
C ASP A 58 -13.83 -3.26 0.64
N ILE A 59 -13.25 -4.13 -0.19
CA ILE A 59 -12.20 -3.76 -1.14
C ILE A 59 -12.51 -4.40 -2.50
N LEU A 60 -12.44 -3.59 -3.55
CA LEU A 60 -12.45 -4.05 -4.93
C LEU A 60 -11.01 -4.32 -5.38
N VAL A 61 -10.76 -5.49 -5.98
CA VAL A 61 -9.42 -5.88 -6.44
C VAL A 61 -9.49 -6.49 -7.85
N LEU A 62 -8.53 -6.18 -8.70
CA LEU A 62 -8.46 -6.77 -10.04
C LEU A 62 -8.09 -8.26 -10.02
N ASP A 63 -8.65 -9.05 -10.94
CA ASP A 63 -8.20 -10.43 -11.20
C ASP A 63 -6.71 -10.43 -11.58
N ASN A 64 -5.93 -11.37 -11.03
CA ASN A 64 -4.46 -11.48 -11.14
C ASN A 64 -3.64 -10.38 -10.46
N ALA A 65 -4.22 -9.57 -9.58
CA ALA A 65 -3.47 -8.58 -8.83
C ALA A 65 -2.48 -9.23 -7.85
N TYR A 66 -1.38 -8.51 -7.62
CA TYR A 66 -0.40 -8.79 -6.56
C TYR A 66 -0.11 -7.48 -5.81
N HIS A 67 -0.48 -7.44 -4.53
CA HIS A 67 -0.29 -6.25 -3.69
C HIS A 67 0.78 -6.42 -2.61
N GLY A 68 1.28 -7.64 -2.40
CA GLY A 68 2.35 -7.89 -1.44
C GLY A 68 2.20 -9.23 -0.72
N HIS A 69 2.97 -9.39 0.35
CA HIS A 69 3.03 -10.64 1.12
C HIS A 69 2.64 -10.48 2.60
N LEU A 70 2.36 -9.26 3.06
CA LEU A 70 1.79 -9.04 4.40
C LEU A 70 0.39 -9.66 4.50
N THR A 71 -0.01 -10.07 5.70
CA THR A 71 -1.31 -10.74 5.94
C THR A 71 -2.49 -9.93 5.40
N SER A 72 -2.48 -8.61 5.61
CA SER A 72 -3.52 -7.68 5.12
C SER A 72 -3.62 -7.61 3.58
N LEU A 73 -2.54 -7.93 2.87
CA LEU A 73 -2.44 -7.85 1.41
C LEU A 73 -2.47 -9.23 0.76
N PHE A 74 -2.31 -10.28 1.55
CA PHE A 74 -2.44 -11.65 1.11
C PHE A 74 -3.84 -11.87 0.52
N ASP A 75 -4.86 -11.38 1.23
CA ASP A 75 -6.27 -11.43 0.83
C ASP A 75 -6.58 -10.61 -0.43
N LEU A 76 -5.74 -9.62 -0.73
CA LEU A 76 -5.87 -8.77 -1.92
C LEU A 76 -5.04 -9.28 -3.11
N SER A 77 -4.28 -10.36 -2.96
CA SER A 77 -3.42 -10.84 -4.05
C SER A 77 -4.11 -11.98 -4.81
N THR A 78 -5.09 -11.62 -5.65
CA THR A 78 -6.05 -12.55 -6.28
C THR A 78 -5.42 -13.61 -7.18
N TYR A 79 -4.21 -13.37 -7.72
CA TYR A 79 -3.43 -14.38 -8.44
C TYR A 79 -3.27 -15.68 -7.62
N LYS A 80 -3.22 -15.59 -6.28
CA LYS A 80 -3.08 -16.75 -5.39
C LYS A 80 -4.35 -17.62 -5.29
N PHE A 81 -5.54 -17.06 -5.58
CA PHE A 81 -6.81 -17.78 -5.50
C PHE A 81 -7.06 -18.70 -6.71
N LYS A 82 -6.23 -18.62 -7.74
CA LYS A 82 -6.34 -19.48 -8.92
C LYS A 82 -6.02 -20.95 -8.57
N LYS A 83 -6.71 -21.87 -9.25
CA LYS A 83 -6.39 -23.31 -9.23
C LYS A 83 -4.94 -23.49 -9.73
N GLY A 84 -4.06 -24.00 -8.86
CA GLY A 84 -2.61 -24.14 -9.12
C GLY A 84 -1.72 -23.42 -8.12
N HIS A 85 -2.29 -22.53 -7.29
CA HIS A 85 -1.56 -21.77 -6.26
C HIS A 85 -1.99 -22.23 -4.88
N THR A 86 -2.92 -21.51 -4.22
CA THR A 86 -3.48 -21.97 -2.95
C THR A 86 -4.87 -22.58 -3.12
N GLY A 87 -5.59 -22.21 -4.19
CA GLY A 87 -6.98 -22.64 -4.41
C GLY A 87 -7.97 -22.12 -3.35
N MET A 88 -7.56 -21.15 -2.54
CA MET A 88 -8.41 -20.53 -1.53
C MET A 88 -9.42 -19.59 -2.18
N LYS A 89 -10.58 -19.42 -1.55
CA LYS A 89 -11.56 -18.42 -1.95
C LYS A 89 -11.17 -17.05 -1.38
N PRO A 90 -11.44 -15.94 -2.09
CA PRO A 90 -11.30 -14.61 -1.51
C PRO A 90 -12.19 -14.46 -0.27
N PRO A 91 -11.75 -13.71 0.76
CA PRO A 91 -12.60 -13.35 1.88
C PRO A 91 -13.84 -12.57 1.45
N GLU A 92 -14.88 -12.54 2.29
CA GLU A 92 -16.17 -11.90 1.99
C GLU A 92 -16.05 -10.40 1.66
N HIS A 93 -15.14 -9.70 2.35
CA HIS A 93 -14.88 -8.27 2.16
C HIS A 93 -14.00 -7.95 0.93
N VAL A 94 -13.62 -8.95 0.13
CA VAL A 94 -12.78 -8.78 -1.07
C VAL A 94 -13.58 -9.16 -2.31
N HIS A 95 -13.86 -8.16 -3.15
CA HIS A 95 -14.62 -8.34 -4.37
C HIS A 95 -13.68 -8.27 -5.58
N VAL A 96 -13.62 -9.38 -6.33
CA VAL A 96 -12.73 -9.48 -7.50
C VAL A 96 -13.42 -8.94 -8.74
N VAL A 97 -12.79 -7.93 -9.38
CA VAL A 97 -13.25 -7.30 -10.62
C VAL A 97 -12.40 -7.81 -11.78
N ARG A 98 -13.05 -8.17 -12.89
CA ARG A 98 -12.38 -8.56 -14.13
C ARG A 98 -12.50 -7.41 -15.13
N ILE A 99 -11.44 -7.17 -15.87
CA ILE A 99 -11.43 -6.25 -17.00
C ILE A 99 -11.20 -7.13 -18.21
N ASP A 100 -12.29 -7.47 -18.89
CA ASP A 100 -12.34 -8.14 -20.19
C ASP A 100 -12.31 -7.14 -21.36
#